data_AF-A0A917EPR1-F1
#
_entry.id   AF-A0A917EPR1-F1
#
_cell.length_a   1.000
_cell.length_b   1.000
_cell.length_c   1.000
_cell.angle_alpha   90.00
_cell.angle_beta   90.00
_cell.angle_gamma   90.00
#
_symmetry.space_group_name_H-M   'P 1'
#
loop_
_entity.id
_entity.type
_entity.pdbx_description
1 polymer ?
#
loop_
_entity_poly.entity_id
_entity_poly.type
_entity_poly.pdbx_seq_one_letter_code
_entity_poly.pdbx_strand_id
1 'polypeptide(L)'
;MVSETKLRQKTPVFINSFNQPTYVQNSVNWLSENGFENVTVMDNDSTSPELLEYFRSEAFSSKARLWALGKNIGPRYAILEIIQEHGDEAPFIFSDPDIALPRPPANNFLTRLFELAEKHNVIKVGLALDISRPELFRGLEIVRPNGRRVRAEQWERRYWKHAIEKNVFSASVDTTFFLYVPGRDVTQCRLRHFGYRQPKAPSIRVAGEGFVAQHRPWYIDDGMTDAERQFYVDSSKSVASWSRNSGAKREAT
;
A
#
# COMPACT_ATOMS: atom_id res chain seq x y z
N MET A 1 1.54 17.74 21.68
CA MET A 1 1.50 16.87 20.49
C MET A 1 2.77 16.04 20.44
N VAL A 2 2.70 14.79 19.98
CA VAL A 2 3.89 13.96 19.74
C VAL A 2 4.67 14.59 18.57
N SER A 3 5.99 14.71 18.67
CA SER A 3 6.81 15.28 17.59
C SER A 3 6.82 14.37 16.36
N GLU A 4 6.95 14.95 15.17
CA GLU A 4 7.08 14.22 13.90
C GLU A 4 8.14 13.10 13.99
N THR A 5 9.33 13.42 14.50
CA THR A 5 10.41 12.44 14.69
C THR A 5 9.94 11.24 15.49
N LYS A 6 9.28 11.47 16.63
CA LYS A 6 8.81 10.40 17.50
C LYS A 6 7.66 9.59 16.86
N LEU A 7 6.84 10.22 16.02
CA LEU A 7 5.84 9.51 15.21
C LEU A 7 6.53 8.56 14.22
N ARG A 8 7.51 9.04 13.44
CA ARG A 8 8.21 8.21 12.44
C ARG A 8 8.94 7.03 13.06
N GLN A 9 9.59 7.24 14.21
CA GLN A 9 10.31 6.19 14.92
C GLN A 9 9.40 5.11 15.50
N LYS A 10 8.20 5.49 15.98
CA LYS A 10 7.33 4.59 16.75
C LYS A 10 6.19 3.96 15.97
N THR A 11 5.61 4.67 15.00
CA THR A 11 4.47 4.17 14.24
C THR A 11 4.89 2.94 13.44
N PRO A 12 4.27 1.76 13.68
CA PRO A 12 4.55 0.57 12.89
C PRO A 12 4.26 0.80 11.42
N VAL A 13 5.16 0.35 10.54
CA VAL A 13 5.00 0.40 9.09
C VAL A 13 5.05 -1.02 8.55
N PHE A 14 4.03 -1.40 7.80
CA PHE A 14 3.93 -2.70 7.15
C PHE A 14 3.98 -2.54 5.64
N ILE A 15 4.90 -3.23 4.98
CA ILE A 15 5.04 -3.24 3.52
C ILE A 15 4.66 -4.61 2.98
N ASN A 16 3.66 -4.66 2.10
CA ASN A 16 3.13 -5.89 1.53
C ASN A 16 3.96 -6.35 0.32
N SER A 17 4.90 -7.27 0.53
CA SER A 17 5.86 -7.71 -0.48
C SER A 17 5.42 -8.98 -1.22
N PHE A 18 5.65 -9.02 -2.53
CA PHE A 18 5.64 -10.24 -3.35
C PHE A 18 6.49 -10.07 -4.62
N ASN A 19 7.63 -10.76 -4.72
CA ASN A 19 8.43 -10.89 -5.95
C ASN A 19 8.86 -9.59 -6.67
N GLN A 20 8.96 -8.45 -5.95
CA GLN A 20 9.34 -7.15 -6.52
C GLN A 20 10.53 -6.53 -5.77
N PRO A 21 11.75 -7.10 -5.89
CA PRO A 21 12.94 -6.63 -5.17
C PRO A 21 13.21 -5.14 -5.33
N THR A 22 13.11 -4.57 -6.53
CA THR A 22 13.39 -3.14 -6.76
C THR A 22 12.41 -2.24 -6.00
N TYR A 23 11.16 -2.67 -5.88
CA TYR A 23 10.13 -1.89 -5.21
C TYR A 23 10.25 -1.96 -3.69
N VAL A 24 10.51 -3.15 -3.17
CA VAL A 24 10.70 -3.38 -1.73
C VAL A 24 11.94 -2.61 -1.24
N GLN A 25 13.08 -2.73 -1.93
CA GLN A 25 14.31 -2.03 -1.57
C GLN A 25 14.11 -0.51 -1.54
N ASN A 26 13.46 0.05 -2.56
CA ASN A 26 13.23 1.50 -2.62
C ASN A 26 12.29 1.99 -1.51
N SER A 27 11.27 1.20 -1.16
CA SER A 27 10.35 1.52 -0.06
C SER A 27 11.06 1.51 1.29
N VAL A 28 11.84 0.45 1.58
CA VAL A 28 12.60 0.33 2.83
C VAL A 28 13.66 1.43 2.94
N ASN A 29 14.37 1.74 1.85
CA ASN A 29 15.36 2.81 1.83
C ASN A 29 14.71 4.17 2.07
N TRP A 30 13.60 4.49 1.39
CA TRP A 30 12.90 5.76 1.61
C TRP A 30 12.45 5.91 3.06
N LEU A 31 11.88 4.86 3.66
CA LEU A 31 11.42 4.88 5.05
C LEU A 31 12.60 5.12 6.01
N SER A 32 13.69 4.37 5.85
CA SER A 32 14.89 4.52 6.67
C SER A 32 15.52 5.91 6.53
N GLU A 33 15.70 6.40 5.30
CA GLU A 33 16.23 7.75 5.00
C GLU A 33 15.40 8.87 5.62
N ASN A 34 14.10 8.64 5.83
CA ASN A 34 13.18 9.61 6.39
C ASN A 34 12.88 9.40 7.88
N GLY A 35 13.63 8.54 8.58
CA GLY A 35 13.57 8.38 10.03
C GLY A 35 12.49 7.43 10.53
N PHE A 36 11.97 6.55 9.67
CA PHE A 36 11.11 5.46 10.10
C PHE A 36 11.95 4.27 10.58
N GLU A 37 11.72 3.85 11.82
CA GLU A 37 12.55 2.82 12.48
C GLU A 37 11.76 1.52 12.76
N ASN A 38 10.43 1.57 12.75
CA ASN A 38 9.56 0.43 13.03
C ASN A 38 8.96 -0.16 11.75
N VAL A 39 9.83 -0.60 10.84
CA VAL A 39 9.44 -1.11 9.52
C VAL A 39 9.46 -2.64 9.49
N THR A 40 8.36 -3.24 9.03
CA THR A 40 8.21 -4.67 8.80
C THR A 40 7.79 -4.91 7.36
N VAL A 41 8.54 -5.72 6.63
CA VAL A 41 8.14 -6.22 5.32
C VAL A 41 7.42 -7.56 5.50
N MET A 42 6.16 -7.60 5.09
CA MET A 42 5.32 -8.80 5.08
C MET A 42 5.50 -9.52 3.75
N ASP A 43 6.23 -10.63 3.74
CA ASP A 43 6.51 -11.37 2.52
C ASP A 43 5.43 -12.41 2.24
N ASN A 44 4.72 -12.24 1.11
CA ASN A 44 3.65 -13.11 0.64
C ASN A 44 4.20 -14.32 -0.13
N ASP A 45 5.16 -15.02 0.48
CA ASP A 45 5.77 -16.23 -0.08
C ASP A 45 6.50 -15.95 -1.41
N SER A 46 7.42 -14.99 -1.38
CA SER A 46 8.21 -14.65 -2.55
C SER A 46 9.14 -15.79 -2.95
N THR A 47 9.31 -15.95 -4.26
CA THR A 47 10.21 -16.93 -4.89
C THR A 47 11.30 -16.26 -5.74
N SER A 48 11.30 -14.92 -5.85
CA SER A 48 12.36 -14.15 -6.51
C SER A 48 13.69 -14.35 -5.79
N PRO A 49 14.72 -14.93 -6.45
CA PRO A 49 16.01 -15.15 -5.81
C PRO A 49 16.65 -13.85 -5.31
N GLU A 50 16.53 -12.76 -6.08
CA GLU A 50 17.07 -11.44 -5.75
C GLU A 50 16.42 -10.84 -4.50
N LEU A 51 15.09 -10.98 -4.37
CA LEU A 51 14.37 -10.51 -3.19
C LEU A 51 14.71 -11.34 -1.94
N LEU A 52 14.77 -12.66 -2.09
CA LEU A 52 15.15 -13.56 -1.00
C LEU A 52 16.58 -13.30 -0.52
N GLU A 53 17.50 -12.99 -1.44
CA GLU A 53 18.86 -12.60 -1.09
C GLU A 53 18.89 -11.24 -0.39
N TYR A 54 18.12 -10.26 -0.88
CA TYR A 54 17.98 -8.97 -0.21
C TYR A 54 17.52 -9.13 1.24
N PHE A 55 16.53 -9.99 1.51
CA PHE A 55 16.06 -10.24 2.87
C PHE A 55 17.10 -10.85 3.83
N ARG A 56 18.13 -11.54 3.31
CA ARG A 56 19.23 -12.09 4.10
C ARG A 56 20.36 -11.09 4.32
N SER A 57 20.34 -9.96 3.62
CA SER A 57 21.43 -8.98 3.63
C SER A 57 21.39 -8.05 4.86
N GLU A 58 22.56 -7.54 5.25
CA GLU A 58 22.67 -6.47 6.25
C GLU A 58 21.97 -5.18 5.80
N ALA A 59 21.97 -4.91 4.49
CA ALA A 59 21.29 -3.75 3.91
C ALA A 59 19.77 -3.75 4.17
N PHE A 60 19.18 -4.92 4.38
CA PHE A 60 17.79 -5.07 4.81
C PHE A 60 17.65 -5.08 6.33
N SER A 61 18.40 -5.94 7.03
CA SER A 61 18.22 -6.17 8.48
C SER A 61 18.56 -4.96 9.34
N SER A 62 19.39 -4.04 8.84
CA SER A 62 19.67 -2.75 9.48
C SER A 62 18.52 -1.74 9.40
N LYS A 63 17.50 -1.97 8.55
CA LYS A 63 16.44 -1.00 8.23
C LYS A 63 15.03 -1.52 8.48
N ALA A 64 14.82 -2.83 8.38
CA ALA A 64 13.50 -3.43 8.48
C ALA A 64 13.57 -4.86 9.04
N ARG A 65 12.41 -5.35 9.49
CA ARG A 65 12.18 -6.73 9.91
C ARG A 65 11.44 -7.49 8.81
N LEU A 66 11.73 -8.78 8.67
CA LEU A 66 10.96 -9.66 7.79
C LEU A 66 9.88 -10.37 8.59
N TRP A 67 8.65 -10.34 8.08
CA TRP A 67 7.56 -11.24 8.48
C TRP A 67 7.20 -12.11 7.27
N ALA A 68 7.73 -13.32 7.23
CA ALA A 68 7.39 -14.29 6.20
C ALA A 68 6.02 -14.91 6.50
N LEU A 69 5.03 -14.71 5.61
CA LEU A 69 3.66 -15.19 5.81
C LEU A 69 3.49 -16.68 5.45
N GLY A 70 4.46 -17.26 4.74
CA GLY A 70 4.48 -18.69 4.35
C GLY A 70 3.39 -19.08 3.33
N LYS A 71 2.64 -18.12 2.83
CA LYS A 71 1.67 -18.25 1.74
C LYS A 71 1.38 -16.87 1.16
N ASN A 72 1.03 -16.82 -0.12
CA ASN A 72 0.53 -15.60 -0.74
C ASN A 72 -0.95 -15.38 -0.39
N ILE A 73 -1.22 -14.46 0.54
CA ILE A 73 -2.59 -14.09 0.95
C ILE A 73 -3.09 -12.80 0.30
N GLY A 74 -2.18 -12.03 -0.30
CA GLY A 74 -2.48 -10.74 -0.90
C GLY A 74 -2.75 -9.64 0.14
N PRO A 75 -2.78 -8.37 -0.32
CA PRO A 75 -2.68 -7.22 0.56
C PRO A 75 -3.85 -7.05 1.53
N ARG A 76 -5.08 -7.38 1.11
CA ARG A 76 -6.26 -7.22 1.98
C ARG A 76 -6.25 -8.20 3.15
N TYR A 77 -5.76 -9.41 2.93
CA TYR A 77 -5.57 -10.39 3.99
C TYR A 77 -4.36 -10.04 4.85
N ALA A 78 -3.27 -9.50 4.26
CA ALA A 78 -2.14 -9.01 5.05
C ALA A 78 -2.59 -7.96 6.09
N ILE A 79 -3.52 -7.06 5.75
CA ILE A 79 -4.08 -6.12 6.73
C ILE A 79 -4.86 -6.86 7.85
N LEU A 80 -5.59 -7.93 7.52
CA LEU A 80 -6.28 -8.73 8.54
C LEU A 80 -5.30 -9.49 9.44
N GLU A 81 -4.18 -9.99 8.90
CA GLU A 81 -3.11 -10.61 9.69
C GLU A 81 -2.47 -9.59 10.64
N ILE A 82 -2.23 -8.35 10.21
CA ILE A 82 -1.77 -7.26 11.12
C ILE A 82 -2.74 -7.08 12.28
N ILE A 83 -4.05 -7.03 12.00
CA ILE A 83 -5.09 -6.85 13.02
C ILE A 83 -5.15 -8.06 13.96
N GLN A 84 -4.93 -9.26 13.46
CA GLN A 84 -4.92 -10.48 14.26
C GLN A 84 -3.72 -10.52 15.21
N GLU A 85 -2.52 -10.22 14.72
CA GLU A 85 -1.28 -10.32 15.49
C GLU A 85 -1.02 -9.11 16.40
N HIS A 86 -1.40 -7.91 15.96
CA HIS A 86 -1.08 -6.65 16.66
C HIS A 86 -2.31 -5.92 17.20
N GLY A 87 -3.52 -6.37 16.86
CA GLY A 87 -4.75 -5.63 17.12
C GLY A 87 -4.94 -4.44 16.17
N ASP A 88 -6.03 -3.70 16.37
CA ASP A 88 -6.32 -2.47 15.64
C ASP A 88 -6.64 -1.30 16.59
N GLU A 89 -6.10 -1.36 17.81
CA GLU A 89 -6.23 -0.35 18.87
C GLU A 89 -5.22 0.81 18.72
N ALA A 90 -4.17 0.60 17.94
CA ALA A 90 -3.09 1.55 17.75
C ALA A 90 -2.93 1.92 16.26
N PRO A 91 -2.43 3.13 15.97
CA PRO A 91 -2.11 3.53 14.60
C PRO A 91 -1.02 2.66 13.98
N PHE A 92 -1.14 2.39 12.69
CA PHE A 92 -0.08 1.77 11.89
C PHE A 92 -0.15 2.30 10.45
N ILE A 93 0.94 2.13 9.70
CA ILE A 93 1.01 2.46 8.27
C ILE A 93 1.04 1.15 7.49
N PHE A 94 0.35 1.14 6.36
CA PHE A 94 0.39 0.04 5.40
C PHE A 94 0.62 0.59 4.00
N SER A 95 1.44 -0.11 3.20
CA SER A 95 1.64 0.21 1.79
C SER A 95 2.02 -1.03 1.01
N ASP A 96 1.58 -1.09 -0.25
CA ASP A 96 2.28 -1.87 -1.28
C ASP A 96 3.66 -1.23 -1.58
N PRO A 97 4.66 -2.02 -2.02
CA PRO A 97 6.03 -1.54 -2.28
C PRO A 97 6.15 -0.76 -3.59
N ASP A 98 5.14 -0.84 -4.46
CA ASP A 98 5.12 -0.21 -5.77
C ASP A 98 4.71 1.27 -5.76
N ILE A 99 4.64 1.86 -4.56
CA ILE A 99 4.35 3.26 -4.32
C ILE A 99 5.66 4.01 -4.06
N ALA A 100 6.08 4.84 -5.01
CA ALA A 100 7.17 5.79 -4.79
C ALA A 100 6.67 6.99 -3.98
N LEU A 101 7.21 7.13 -2.77
CA LEU A 101 6.82 8.17 -1.82
C LEU A 101 7.49 9.53 -2.15
N PRO A 102 6.90 10.65 -1.72
CA PRO A 102 7.38 12.00 -2.06
C PRO A 102 8.85 12.22 -1.68
N ARG A 103 9.62 12.89 -2.54
CA ARG A 103 11.01 13.30 -2.26
C ARG A 103 11.20 14.81 -2.54
N PRO A 104 11.48 15.64 -1.52
CA PRO A 104 11.40 15.32 -0.09
C PRO A 104 9.94 15.11 0.39
N PRO A 105 9.69 14.37 1.47
CA PRO A 105 8.39 14.43 2.15
C PRO A 105 8.20 15.78 2.84
N ALA A 106 6.95 16.08 3.17
CA ALA A 106 6.65 17.23 4.01
C ALA A 106 7.33 17.11 5.39
N ASN A 107 7.78 18.23 5.95
CA ASN A 107 8.45 18.23 7.27
C ASN A 107 7.54 17.74 8.40
N ASN A 108 6.22 17.92 8.27
CA ASN A 108 5.19 17.47 9.22
C ASN A 108 4.38 16.29 8.67
N PHE A 109 4.99 15.44 7.84
CA PHE A 109 4.33 14.38 7.09
C PHE A 109 3.34 13.57 7.95
N LEU A 110 3.79 12.86 8.99
CA LEU A 110 2.89 12.06 9.82
C LEU A 110 2.00 12.89 10.73
N THR A 111 2.53 13.96 11.33
CA THR A 111 1.73 14.87 12.17
C THR A 111 0.50 15.34 11.42
N ARG A 112 0.66 15.74 10.15
CA ARG A 112 -0.46 16.17 9.30
C ARG A 112 -1.45 15.05 9.01
N LEU A 113 -0.99 13.82 8.75
CA LEU A 113 -1.90 12.70 8.51
C LEU A 113 -2.74 12.38 9.76
N PHE A 114 -2.13 12.42 10.95
CA PHE A 114 -2.85 12.25 12.23
C PHE A 114 -3.89 13.36 12.47
N GLU A 115 -3.50 14.62 12.29
CA GLU A 115 -4.40 15.77 12.44
C GLU A 115 -5.61 15.65 11.51
N LEU A 116 -5.40 15.23 10.27
CA LEU A 116 -6.47 15.07 9.29
C LEU A 116 -7.40 13.89 9.63
N ALA A 117 -6.85 12.79 10.14
CA ALA A 117 -7.65 11.65 10.61
C ALA A 117 -8.62 12.09 11.72
N GLU A 118 -8.08 12.79 12.73
CA GLU A 118 -8.86 13.31 13.86
C GLU A 118 -9.89 14.35 13.42
N LYS A 119 -9.45 15.36 12.65
CA LYS A 119 -10.30 16.46 12.19
C LYS A 119 -11.49 15.99 11.37
N HIS A 120 -11.28 15.01 10.49
CA HIS A 120 -12.33 14.53 9.56
C HIS A 120 -12.99 13.24 10.04
N ASN A 121 -12.66 12.75 11.24
CA ASN A 121 -13.19 11.52 11.81
C ASN A 121 -13.14 10.32 10.83
N VAL A 122 -11.96 10.14 10.20
CA VAL A 122 -11.68 9.05 9.27
C VAL A 122 -10.60 8.14 9.83
N ILE A 123 -10.65 6.87 9.46
CA ILE A 123 -9.70 5.87 9.97
C ILE A 123 -8.55 5.58 9.01
N LYS A 124 -8.65 6.00 7.74
CA LYS A 124 -7.57 5.89 6.77
C LYS A 124 -7.22 7.26 6.20
N VAL A 125 -5.95 7.61 6.24
CA VAL A 125 -5.40 8.81 5.59
C VAL A 125 -4.29 8.37 4.66
N GLY A 126 -4.57 8.40 3.36
CA GLY A 126 -3.63 8.00 2.32
C GLY A 126 -3.03 9.19 1.56
N LEU A 127 -2.05 8.89 0.71
CA LEU A 127 -1.50 9.86 -0.22
C LEU A 127 -2.32 9.88 -1.52
N ALA A 128 -2.41 11.05 -2.15
CA ALA A 128 -2.91 11.15 -3.51
C ALA A 128 -1.86 10.59 -4.49
N LEU A 129 -2.32 9.94 -5.56
CA LEU A 129 -1.43 9.43 -6.60
C LEU A 129 -1.31 10.45 -7.73
N ASP A 130 -0.06 10.70 -8.15
CA ASP A 130 0.26 11.63 -9.21
C ASP A 130 -0.32 11.18 -10.55
N ILE A 131 -1.07 12.10 -11.18
CA ILE A 131 -1.63 11.97 -12.53
C ILE A 131 -1.34 13.22 -13.37
N SER A 132 -0.39 14.05 -12.94
CA SER A 132 -0.05 15.33 -13.58
C SER A 132 0.74 15.14 -14.87
N ARG A 133 1.48 14.03 -15.00
CA ARG A 133 2.37 13.73 -16.14
C ARG A 133 2.01 12.44 -16.88
N PRO A 134 0.80 12.35 -17.48
CA PRO A 134 0.35 11.14 -18.16
C PRO A 134 1.22 10.76 -19.38
N GLU A 135 2.01 11.69 -19.93
CA GLU A 135 2.98 11.44 -20.99
C GLU A 135 4.10 10.46 -20.57
N LEU A 136 4.35 10.33 -19.27
CA LEU A 136 5.33 9.39 -18.73
C LEU A 136 4.75 7.99 -18.52
N PHE A 137 3.44 7.80 -18.75
CA PHE A 137 2.76 6.56 -18.41
C PHE A 137 2.79 5.58 -19.58
N ARG A 138 2.98 4.28 -19.28
CA ARG A 138 2.99 3.20 -20.28
C ARG A 138 1.59 2.83 -20.82
N GLY A 139 0.56 3.58 -20.43
CA GLY A 139 -0.81 3.41 -20.92
C GLY A 139 -1.55 2.18 -20.36
N LEU A 140 -1.29 1.81 -19.10
CA LEU A 140 -1.99 0.69 -18.45
C LEU A 140 -3.51 0.93 -18.40
N GLU A 141 -4.26 -0.13 -18.71
CA GLU A 141 -5.72 -0.11 -18.68
C GLU A 141 -6.28 -0.97 -17.55
N ILE A 142 -7.19 -0.38 -16.79
CA ILE A 142 -7.96 -1.02 -15.72
C ILE A 142 -9.28 -1.51 -16.32
N VAL A 143 -9.55 -2.81 -16.15
CA VAL A 143 -10.83 -3.42 -16.51
C VAL A 143 -11.83 -3.14 -15.39
N ARG A 144 -12.89 -2.40 -15.70
CA ARG A 144 -13.98 -2.14 -14.76
C ARG A 144 -14.86 -3.38 -14.57
N PRO A 145 -15.65 -3.46 -13.48
CA PRO A 145 -16.61 -4.55 -13.29
C PRO A 145 -17.61 -4.73 -14.44
N ASN A 146 -17.91 -3.66 -15.18
CA ASN A 146 -18.76 -3.71 -16.37
C ASN A 146 -18.02 -4.03 -17.67
N GLY A 147 -16.78 -4.53 -17.60
CA GLY A 147 -15.95 -4.90 -18.74
C GLY A 147 -15.28 -3.73 -19.47
N ARG A 148 -15.63 -2.48 -19.17
CA ARG A 148 -15.02 -1.31 -19.82
C ARG A 148 -13.57 -1.14 -19.37
N ARG A 149 -12.67 -0.95 -20.32
CA ARG A 149 -11.26 -0.61 -20.07
C ARG A 149 -11.13 0.91 -19.96
N VAL A 150 -10.40 1.38 -18.96
CA VAL A 150 -10.04 2.79 -18.80
C VAL A 150 -8.59 2.92 -18.40
N ARG A 151 -7.93 3.98 -18.84
CA ARG A 151 -6.55 4.21 -18.46
C ARG A 151 -6.42 4.48 -16.95
N ALA A 152 -5.30 4.09 -16.36
CA ALA A 152 -5.05 4.20 -14.93
C ALA A 152 -5.22 5.64 -14.42
N GLU A 153 -4.70 6.63 -15.14
CA GLU A 153 -4.83 8.06 -14.79
C GLU A 153 -6.28 8.56 -14.85
N GLN A 154 -7.06 8.05 -15.79
CA GLN A 154 -8.48 8.40 -15.92
C GLN A 154 -9.30 7.81 -14.77
N TRP A 155 -8.93 6.61 -14.34
CA TRP A 155 -9.52 5.97 -13.17
C TRP A 155 -9.18 6.73 -11.89
N GLU A 156 -7.91 7.07 -11.69
CA GLU A 156 -7.41 7.77 -10.51
C GLU A 156 -8.00 9.18 -10.38
N ARG A 157 -8.25 9.88 -11.50
CA ARG A 157 -8.85 11.23 -11.52
C ARG A 157 -10.13 11.38 -10.70
N ARG A 158 -10.90 10.30 -10.48
CA ARG A 158 -12.11 10.36 -9.65
C ARG A 158 -11.82 10.65 -8.18
N TYR A 159 -10.64 10.28 -7.68
CA TYR A 159 -10.25 10.53 -6.29
C TYR A 159 -9.80 11.97 -6.04
N TRP A 160 -9.61 12.76 -7.12
CA TRP A 160 -9.28 14.19 -7.08
C TRP A 160 -10.51 15.11 -7.15
N LYS A 161 -11.73 14.56 -7.14
CA LYS A 161 -12.97 15.34 -7.41
C LYS A 161 -13.58 16.00 -6.18
N HIS A 162 -13.60 15.31 -5.04
CA HIS A 162 -14.34 15.76 -3.86
C HIS A 162 -13.38 16.31 -2.80
N ALA A 163 -12.93 17.55 -3.01
CA ALA A 163 -12.12 18.26 -2.04
C ALA A 163 -12.96 18.63 -0.81
N ILE A 164 -12.46 18.31 0.38
CA ILE A 164 -13.08 18.67 1.67
C ILE A 164 -12.28 19.78 2.39
N GLU A 165 -11.03 19.97 1.97
CA GLU A 165 -10.13 21.06 2.31
C GLU A 165 -9.12 21.22 1.15
N LYS A 166 -8.38 22.33 1.11
CA LYS A 166 -7.26 22.50 0.17
C LYS A 166 -6.32 21.29 0.24
N ASN A 167 -6.12 20.63 -0.90
CA ASN A 167 -5.27 19.44 -1.06
C ASN A 167 -5.72 18.21 -0.22
N VAL A 168 -6.97 18.15 0.24
CA VAL A 168 -7.51 17.00 0.96
C VAL A 168 -8.81 16.56 0.28
N PHE A 169 -8.86 15.30 -0.14
CA PHE A 169 -9.98 14.76 -0.90
C PHE A 169 -10.63 13.60 -0.15
N SER A 170 -11.96 13.62 -0.05
CA SER A 170 -12.70 12.46 0.42
C SER A 170 -12.73 11.41 -0.69
N ALA A 171 -11.95 10.36 -0.48
CA ALA A 171 -11.69 9.32 -1.46
C ALA A 171 -11.23 8.03 -0.77
N SER A 172 -11.66 6.88 -1.29
CA SER A 172 -11.24 5.57 -0.76
C SER A 172 -9.74 5.34 -0.91
N VAL A 173 -9.16 4.68 0.08
CA VAL A 173 -7.77 4.20 0.04
C VAL A 173 -7.77 2.68 0.23
N ASP A 174 -7.31 1.96 -0.80
CA ASP A 174 -7.24 0.48 -0.77
C ASP A 174 -5.92 0.05 -0.08
N THR A 175 -4.89 -0.25 -0.87
CA THR A 175 -3.60 -0.82 -0.41
C THR A 175 -2.38 0.06 -0.75
N THR A 176 -2.61 1.21 -1.39
CA THR A 176 -1.62 2.29 -1.48
C THR A 176 -1.27 2.81 -0.09
N PHE A 177 -0.11 3.47 0.08
CA PHE A 177 0.29 4.08 1.35
C PHE A 177 -0.87 4.74 2.11
N PHE A 178 -1.15 4.26 3.31
CA PHE A 178 -2.08 4.90 4.25
C PHE A 178 -1.61 4.79 5.70
N LEU A 179 -1.90 5.84 6.46
CA LEU A 179 -1.94 5.80 7.91
C LEU A 179 -3.33 5.33 8.36
N TYR A 180 -3.39 4.23 9.10
CA TYR A 180 -4.54 3.87 9.90
C TYR A 180 -4.50 4.60 11.23
N VAL A 181 -5.59 5.26 11.59
CA VAL A 181 -5.80 5.84 12.92
C VAL A 181 -7.09 5.24 13.49
N PRO A 182 -7.01 4.46 14.58
CA PRO A 182 -8.20 3.88 15.17
C PRO A 182 -9.10 4.96 15.74
N GLY A 183 -10.40 4.74 15.63
CA GLY A 183 -11.38 5.56 16.35
C GLY A 183 -11.14 5.49 17.87
N ARG A 184 -11.22 6.64 18.54
CA ARG A 184 -10.98 6.77 19.99
C ARG A 184 -12.19 6.40 20.84
N ASP A 185 -13.39 6.43 20.25
CA ASP A 185 -14.64 6.08 20.89
C ASP A 185 -15.11 4.69 20.42
N VAL A 186 -15.75 3.93 21.32
CA VAL A 186 -16.40 2.64 21.03
C VAL A 186 -17.45 2.75 19.92
N THR A 187 -17.97 3.96 19.69
CA THR A 187 -18.93 4.24 18.61
C THR A 187 -18.27 4.39 17.23
N GLN A 188 -16.96 4.57 17.16
CA GLN A 188 -16.23 4.78 15.90
C GLN A 188 -15.81 3.44 15.29
N CYS A 189 -15.99 3.33 13.97
CA CYS A 189 -15.62 2.12 13.24
C CYS A 189 -14.11 1.88 13.29
N ARG A 190 -13.70 0.61 13.32
CA ARG A 190 -12.31 0.19 13.24
C ARG A 190 -12.08 -0.67 12.01
N LEU A 191 -10.84 -0.86 11.59
CA LEU A 191 -10.56 -1.65 10.38
C LEU A 191 -11.11 -3.08 10.47
N ARG A 192 -11.10 -3.71 11.66
CA ARG A 192 -11.67 -5.06 11.84
C ARG A 192 -13.15 -5.15 11.45
N HIS A 193 -13.91 -4.06 11.63
CA HIS A 193 -15.35 -4.03 11.30
C HIS A 193 -15.61 -4.08 9.78
N PHE A 194 -14.59 -3.79 8.95
CA PHE A 194 -14.72 -3.79 7.51
C PHE A 194 -14.34 -5.15 6.87
N GLY A 195 -13.49 -5.96 7.50
CA GLY A 195 -13.07 -7.25 6.91
C GLY A 195 -12.51 -7.09 5.49
N TYR A 196 -13.11 -7.72 4.49
CA TYR A 196 -12.73 -7.52 3.07
C TYR A 196 -13.24 -6.22 2.44
N ARG A 197 -14.14 -5.51 3.12
CA ARG A 197 -14.70 -4.22 2.71
C ARG A 197 -13.85 -3.03 3.14
N GLN A 198 -12.58 -3.25 3.52
CA GLN A 198 -11.62 -2.20 3.87
C GLN A 198 -11.54 -1.04 2.86
N PRO A 199 -11.72 -1.22 1.53
CA PRO A 199 -11.78 -0.07 0.60
C PRO A 199 -12.97 0.88 0.86
N LYS A 200 -13.98 0.43 1.61
CA LYS A 200 -15.14 1.24 2.02
C LYS A 200 -14.95 1.90 3.39
N ALA A 201 -13.80 1.69 4.04
CA ALA A 201 -13.48 2.38 5.28
C ALA A 201 -13.49 3.91 5.05
N PRO A 202 -13.98 4.71 6.02
CA PRO A 202 -13.86 6.16 5.98
C PRO A 202 -12.41 6.57 5.72
N SER A 203 -12.20 7.24 4.59
CA SER A 203 -10.87 7.50 4.05
C SER A 203 -10.79 8.90 3.44
N ILE A 204 -9.59 9.47 3.49
CA ILE A 204 -9.22 10.66 2.72
C ILE A 204 -7.87 10.44 2.03
N ARG A 205 -7.62 11.20 0.97
CA ARG A 205 -6.33 11.30 0.29
C ARG A 205 -5.78 12.71 0.41
N VAL A 206 -4.50 12.80 0.77
CA VAL A 206 -3.78 14.06 0.96
C VAL A 206 -2.88 14.30 -0.24
N ALA A 207 -2.95 15.50 -0.80
CA ALA A 207 -2.13 15.96 -1.91
C ALA A 207 -1.27 17.16 -1.48
N GLY A 208 -0.66 17.82 -2.46
CA GLY A 208 0.24 18.95 -2.24
C GLY A 208 1.69 18.52 -2.06
N GLU A 209 2.55 19.51 -1.90
CA GLU A 209 3.99 19.32 -1.78
C GLU A 209 4.33 18.38 -0.61
N GLY A 210 5.12 17.34 -0.89
CA GLY A 210 5.52 16.35 0.11
C GLY A 210 4.45 15.32 0.49
N PHE A 211 3.29 15.27 -0.20
CA PHE A 211 2.20 14.30 0.06
C PHE A 211 1.69 13.55 -1.18
N VAL A 212 2.20 13.83 -2.38
CA VAL A 212 1.79 13.13 -3.60
C VAL A 212 2.76 11.99 -3.93
N ALA A 213 2.25 10.78 -4.02
CA ALA A 213 3.02 9.58 -4.36
C ALA A 213 2.85 9.18 -5.82
N GLN A 214 3.76 8.35 -6.34
CA GLN A 214 3.68 7.79 -7.68
C GLN A 214 3.44 6.29 -7.61
N HIS A 215 2.44 5.80 -8.33
CA HIS A 215 2.25 4.36 -8.50
C HIS A 215 3.18 3.88 -9.62
N ARG A 216 4.31 3.29 -9.24
CA ARG A 216 5.46 3.01 -10.13
C ARG A 216 5.08 2.24 -11.39
N PRO A 217 4.30 1.14 -11.33
CA PRO A 217 3.83 0.42 -12.50
C PRO A 217 3.19 1.25 -13.61
N TRP A 218 2.65 2.44 -13.33
CA TRP A 218 2.05 3.29 -14.35
C TRP A 218 3.08 3.91 -15.29
N TYR A 219 4.30 4.14 -14.82
CA TYR A 219 5.36 4.87 -15.53
C TYR A 219 6.11 3.96 -16.49
N ILE A 220 6.59 4.49 -17.62
CA ILE A 220 7.44 3.77 -18.59
C ILE A 220 8.75 3.38 -17.91
N ASP A 221 9.40 4.35 -17.27
CA ASP A 221 10.54 4.11 -16.39
C ASP A 221 10.03 4.05 -14.94
N ASP A 222 9.94 2.82 -14.42
CA ASP A 222 9.53 2.56 -13.04
C ASP A 222 10.69 2.00 -12.21
N GLY A 223 11.91 2.00 -12.76
CA GLY A 223 13.13 1.45 -12.18
C GLY A 223 13.23 -0.08 -12.14
N MET A 224 12.17 -0.82 -12.45
CA MET A 224 12.18 -2.29 -12.46
C MET A 224 12.76 -2.81 -13.77
N THR A 225 13.70 -3.76 -13.70
CA THR A 225 14.25 -4.40 -14.90
C THR A 225 13.20 -5.23 -15.64
N ASP A 226 13.38 -5.46 -16.93
CA ASP A 226 12.48 -6.31 -17.70
C ASP A 226 12.46 -7.76 -17.20
N ALA A 227 13.60 -8.27 -16.72
CA ALA A 227 13.71 -9.60 -16.13
C ALA A 227 12.89 -9.72 -14.85
N GLU A 228 13.01 -8.77 -13.93
CA GLU A 228 12.20 -8.71 -12.70
C GLU A 228 10.70 -8.60 -13.02
N ARG A 229 10.34 -7.74 -13.98
CA ARG A 229 8.96 -7.56 -14.42
C ARG A 229 8.38 -8.86 -14.98
N GLN A 230 9.12 -9.54 -15.85
CA GLN A 230 8.68 -10.80 -16.45
C GLN A 230 8.49 -11.87 -15.36
N PHE A 231 9.44 -11.97 -14.43
CA PHE A 231 9.35 -12.89 -13.29
C PHE A 231 8.11 -12.61 -12.42
N TYR A 232 7.83 -11.34 -12.11
CA TYR A 232 6.65 -10.94 -11.35
C TYR A 232 5.35 -11.30 -12.07
N VAL A 233 5.26 -11.03 -13.38
CA VAL A 233 4.08 -11.35 -14.19
C VAL A 233 3.83 -12.85 -14.24
N ASP A 234 4.87 -13.66 -14.42
CA ASP A 234 4.71 -15.11 -14.54
C ASP A 234 4.37 -15.78 -13.19
N SER A 235 5.00 -15.32 -12.11
CA SER A 235 4.68 -15.78 -10.75
C SER A 235 3.30 -15.31 -10.27
N SER A 236 2.79 -14.16 -10.73
CA SER A 236 1.44 -13.71 -10.38
C SER A 236 0.34 -14.54 -11.08
N LYS A 237 0.61 -15.05 -12.28
CA LYS A 237 -0.33 -15.93 -13.02
C LYS A 237 -0.47 -17.31 -12.37
N SER A 238 0.59 -17.86 -11.80
CA SER A 238 0.55 -19.15 -11.09
C SER A 238 -0.16 -19.07 -9.74
N VAL A 239 -0.22 -17.88 -9.12
CA VAL A 239 -1.06 -17.65 -7.93
C VAL A 239 -2.54 -17.54 -8.31
N ALA A 240 -2.87 -16.99 -9.49
CA ALA A 240 -4.25 -16.92 -9.98
C ALA A 240 -4.88 -18.29 -10.33
N SER A 241 -4.07 -19.36 -10.50
CA SER A 241 -4.58 -20.70 -10.84
C SER A 241 -5.25 -21.45 -9.67
N TRP A 242 -5.21 -20.93 -8.44
CA TRP A 242 -5.91 -21.51 -7.29
C TRP A 242 -7.42 -21.20 -7.23
N SER A 243 -7.97 -20.55 -8.27
CA SER A 243 -9.42 -20.35 -8.44
C SER A 243 -10.10 -21.36 -9.40
N ARG A 244 -9.36 -22.34 -9.95
CA ARG A 244 -9.97 -23.44 -10.73
C ARG A 244 -10.04 -24.73 -9.91
N ASN A 245 -10.90 -24.75 -8.91
CA ASN A 245 -11.48 -26.02 -8.46
C ASN A 245 -12.88 -25.81 -7.85
N SER A 246 -13.83 -25.51 -8.72
CA SER A 246 -15.25 -25.83 -8.54
C SER A 246 -15.79 -26.23 -9.90
N GLY A 247 -15.54 -27.49 -10.27
CA GLY A 247 -15.92 -28.00 -11.58
C GLY A 247 -15.63 -29.47 -11.85
N ALA A 248 -15.54 -30.33 -10.82
CA ALA A 248 -15.66 -31.77 -11.04
C ALA A 248 -17.15 -32.11 -11.05
N LYS A 249 -17.75 -32.13 -12.26
CA LYS A 249 -19.06 -32.74 -12.49
C LYS A 249 -19.01 -34.18 -11.99
N ARG A 250 -19.87 -34.52 -11.03
CA ARG A 250 -20.27 -35.90 -10.82
C ARG A 250 -21.13 -36.29 -12.01
N GLU A 251 -20.58 -37.14 -12.88
CA GLU A 251 -21.40 -37.90 -13.82
C GLU A 251 -22.24 -38.89 -13.03
N ALA A 252 -23.54 -38.88 -13.31
CA ALA A 252 -24.50 -39.80 -12.77
C ALA A 252 -24.46 -41.10 -13.58
N THR A 253 -24.23 -42.21 -12.87
CA THR A 253 -24.80 -43.52 -13.14
C THR A 253 -25.06 -44.18 -11.80
#